data_AF-A0A1V4TEJ5-F1
#
_entry.id   AF-A0A1V4TEJ5-F1
#
_cell.length_a   1.000
_cell.length_b   1.000
_cell.length_c   1.000
_cell.angle_alpha   90.00
_cell.angle_beta   90.00
_cell.angle_gamma   90.00
#
_symmetry.space_group_name_H-M   'P 1'
#
loop_
_entity.id
_entity.type
_entity.pdbx_description
1 polymer ?
#
loop_
_entity_poly.entity_id
_entity_poly.type
_entity_poly.pdbx_seq_one_letter_code
_entity_poly.pdbx_strand_id
1 'polypeptide(L)'
;MSVFGIPVLIGFHELRPNLELCRELGLDFVELNMNLPYSFPENMSSHEVRTAVKEGMRFSMHLHDELDLGSLQPSVRQGHLERCEEALRWGSRHGAFLINLHLNPGVYFTLPDRKVWVYERYLDEYIESLNGSFGRLSSLADSLGIRICVENTGHFSLPFMRKAAESILDLPSVGLCWDIGHDGRSGLKEEDFMLSHLDRVWHMHFHDWDGKSDHQIPYTGDLDCDRYLRFARENGMSVLVEVKTEGSVRSAVKAMRERGCIPASRSFK
;
A
#
# COMPACT_ATOMS: atom_id res chain seq x y z
N MET A 1 -19.46 2.72 2.51
CA MET A 1 -19.15 2.54 1.07
C MET A 1 -17.64 2.68 0.95
N SER A 2 -16.96 1.70 0.38
CA SER A 2 -15.52 1.77 0.15
C SER A 2 -15.19 2.89 -0.83
N VAL A 3 -14.03 3.53 -0.66
CA VAL A 3 -13.49 4.47 -1.64
C VAL A 3 -12.55 3.73 -2.58
N PHE A 4 -12.59 4.07 -3.86
CA PHE A 4 -11.82 3.40 -4.90
C PHE A 4 -10.77 4.34 -5.50
N GLY A 5 -9.60 3.79 -5.82
CA GLY A 5 -8.52 4.55 -6.44
C GLY A 5 -7.72 3.73 -7.44
N ILE A 6 -6.75 4.37 -8.07
CA ILE A 6 -5.80 3.74 -9.00
C ILE A 6 -4.37 4.15 -8.66
N PRO A 7 -3.37 3.29 -8.93
CA PRO A 7 -1.98 3.68 -8.77
C PRO A 7 -1.59 4.69 -9.84
N VAL A 8 -0.56 5.49 -9.55
CA VAL A 8 0.19 6.14 -10.61
C VAL A 8 0.84 5.08 -11.52
N LEU A 9 0.86 5.34 -12.83
CA LEU A 9 1.32 4.37 -13.82
C LEU A 9 2.73 4.71 -14.32
N ILE A 10 3.62 3.72 -14.32
CA ILE A 10 4.99 3.86 -14.85
C ILE A 10 5.03 4.21 -16.35
N GLY A 11 3.95 3.94 -17.09
CA GLY A 11 3.81 4.33 -18.49
C GLY A 11 3.68 5.85 -18.71
N PHE A 12 3.40 6.62 -17.65
CA PHE A 12 3.43 8.08 -17.69
C PHE A 12 4.74 8.61 -17.07
N HIS A 13 5.07 9.86 -17.40
CA HIS A 13 6.28 10.53 -16.93
C HIS A 13 6.00 11.71 -15.97
N GLU A 14 4.72 12.00 -15.72
CA GLU A 14 4.28 13.07 -14.84
C GLU A 14 2.95 12.71 -14.17
N LEU A 15 2.57 13.47 -13.13
CA LEU A 15 1.38 13.17 -12.34
C LEU A 15 0.07 13.45 -13.08
N ARG A 16 0.04 14.47 -13.95
CA ARG A 16 -1.20 14.98 -14.57
C ARG A 16 -2.04 13.92 -15.31
N PRO A 17 -1.49 13.07 -16.20
CA PRO A 17 -2.26 12.02 -16.87
C PRO A 17 -2.92 11.04 -15.89
N ASN A 18 -2.28 10.72 -14.77
CA ASN A 18 -2.87 9.86 -13.74
C ASN A 18 -4.09 10.51 -13.08
N LEU A 19 -4.01 11.82 -12.80
CA LEU A 19 -5.12 12.58 -12.22
C LEU A 19 -6.29 12.69 -13.21
N GLU A 20 -6.01 12.92 -14.49
CA GLU A 20 -7.02 12.97 -15.55
C GLU A 20 -7.71 11.61 -15.70
N LEU A 21 -6.95 10.52 -15.78
CA LEU A 21 -7.48 9.16 -15.83
C LEU A 21 -8.39 8.85 -14.63
N CYS A 22 -7.94 9.18 -13.41
CA CYS A 22 -8.72 8.96 -12.20
C CYS A 22 -10.05 9.73 -12.21
N ARG A 23 -10.03 11.00 -12.63
CA ARG A 23 -11.24 11.84 -12.76
C ARG A 23 -12.19 11.32 -13.83
N GLU A 24 -11.69 10.99 -15.02
CA GLU A 24 -12.47 10.41 -16.11
C GLU A 24 -13.17 9.11 -15.68
N LEU A 25 -12.45 8.30 -14.91
CA LEU A 25 -12.96 7.06 -14.34
C LEU A 25 -13.84 7.30 -13.11
N GLY A 26 -13.98 8.54 -12.62
CA GLY A 26 -14.84 8.88 -11.48
C GLY A 26 -14.47 8.14 -10.19
N LEU A 27 -13.18 7.95 -9.96
CA LEU A 27 -12.63 7.33 -8.75
C LEU A 27 -12.26 8.40 -7.71
N ASP A 28 -12.03 7.98 -6.46
CA ASP A 28 -11.91 8.86 -5.30
C ASP A 28 -10.47 9.30 -4.99
N PHE A 29 -9.47 8.49 -5.36
CA PHE A 29 -8.06 8.78 -5.05
C PHE A 29 -7.07 8.22 -6.06
N VAL A 30 -5.86 8.81 -6.07
CA VAL A 30 -4.69 8.27 -6.76
C VAL A 30 -3.65 7.86 -5.71
N GLU A 31 -3.11 6.65 -5.84
CA GLU A 31 -1.95 6.25 -5.05
C GLU A 31 -0.66 6.70 -5.73
N LEU A 32 0.04 7.64 -5.11
CA LEU A 32 1.39 8.03 -5.51
C LEU A 32 2.37 6.90 -5.18
N ASN A 33 3.39 6.69 -6.00
CA ASN A 33 4.37 5.63 -5.76
C ASN A 33 5.79 6.21 -5.73
N MET A 34 6.42 6.19 -4.55
CA MET A 34 7.74 6.78 -4.30
C MET A 34 8.91 5.98 -4.87
N ASN A 35 8.66 4.96 -5.70
CA ASN A 35 9.67 4.39 -6.59
C ASN A 35 9.76 5.17 -7.92
N LEU A 36 8.76 5.99 -8.25
CA LEU A 36 8.70 6.77 -9.48
C LEU A 36 9.12 8.23 -9.21
N PRO A 37 10.16 8.76 -9.87
CA PRO A 37 10.66 10.10 -9.60
C PRO A 37 9.63 11.22 -9.68
N TYR A 38 8.65 11.12 -10.58
CA TYR A 38 7.59 12.13 -10.70
C TYR A 38 6.60 12.14 -9.53
N SER A 39 6.64 11.12 -8.66
CA SER A 39 5.82 10.99 -7.45
C SER A 39 6.62 11.29 -6.17
N PHE A 40 7.85 11.81 -6.29
CA PHE A 40 8.62 12.24 -5.12
C PHE A 40 8.06 13.58 -4.59
N PRO A 41 7.96 13.77 -3.26
CA PRO A 41 7.54 15.02 -2.64
C PRO A 41 8.19 16.28 -3.24
N GLU A 42 9.49 16.21 -3.55
CA GLU A 42 10.32 17.28 -4.09
C GLU A 42 10.12 17.55 -5.59
N ASN A 43 9.59 16.58 -6.34
CA ASN A 43 9.42 16.69 -7.80
C ASN A 43 7.99 17.02 -8.22
N MET A 44 7.00 16.84 -7.34
CA MET A 44 5.61 17.10 -7.66
C MET A 44 5.26 18.60 -7.66
N SER A 45 4.52 19.05 -8.69
CA SER A 45 4.00 20.41 -8.76
C SER A 45 2.96 20.65 -7.67
N SER A 46 3.29 21.50 -6.69
CA SER A 46 2.33 21.84 -5.63
C SER A 46 1.07 22.54 -6.17
N HIS A 47 1.14 23.18 -7.35
CA HIS A 47 -0.06 23.75 -7.97
C HIS A 47 -1.01 22.67 -8.46
N GLU A 48 -0.52 21.68 -9.21
CA GLU A 48 -1.33 20.58 -9.75
C GLU A 48 -1.97 19.77 -8.63
N VAL A 49 -1.19 19.40 -7.61
CA VAL A 49 -1.68 18.65 -6.46
C VAL A 49 -2.74 19.45 -5.70
N ARG A 50 -2.51 20.73 -5.40
CA ARG A 50 -3.51 21.57 -4.73
C ARG A 50 -4.79 21.75 -5.53
N THR A 51 -4.68 21.88 -6.86
CA THR A 51 -5.85 21.97 -7.74
C THR A 51 -6.65 20.66 -7.69
N ALA A 52 -5.99 19.51 -7.80
CA ALA A 52 -6.64 18.21 -7.68
C ALA A 52 -7.34 18.03 -6.32
N VAL A 53 -6.69 18.38 -5.21
CA VAL A 53 -7.30 18.33 -3.86
C VAL A 53 -8.54 19.23 -3.78
N LYS A 54 -8.48 20.45 -4.32
CA LYS A 54 -9.63 21.37 -4.35
C LYS A 54 -10.81 20.83 -5.16
N GLU A 55 -10.53 20.02 -6.17
CA GLU A 55 -11.53 19.32 -6.99
C GLU A 55 -12.06 18.04 -6.32
N GLY A 56 -11.57 17.71 -5.12
CA GLY A 56 -12.02 16.57 -4.33
C GLY A 56 -11.16 15.31 -4.47
N MET A 57 -10.06 15.35 -5.22
CA MET A 57 -9.12 14.23 -5.32
C MET A 57 -8.41 14.00 -3.98
N ARG A 58 -8.32 12.74 -3.57
CA ARG A 58 -7.52 12.32 -2.40
C ARG A 58 -6.29 11.56 -2.86
N PHE A 59 -5.34 11.36 -1.96
CA PHE A 59 -4.13 10.60 -2.24
C PHE A 59 -3.87 9.51 -1.18
N SER A 60 -3.33 8.38 -1.62
CA SER A 60 -2.47 7.55 -0.79
C SER A 60 -1.04 7.64 -1.33
N MET A 61 -0.06 7.19 -0.54
CA MET A 61 1.34 7.15 -0.97
C MET A 61 1.94 5.79 -0.65
N HIS A 62 2.26 5.03 -1.69
CA HIS A 62 3.15 3.89 -1.61
C HIS A 62 4.59 4.39 -1.45
N LEU A 63 5.20 4.09 -0.31
CA LEU A 63 6.57 4.51 -0.01
C LEU A 63 7.58 3.63 -0.77
N HIS A 64 8.85 4.02 -0.75
CA HIS A 64 9.89 3.28 -1.46
C HIS A 64 9.98 1.79 -1.01
N ASP A 65 10.02 0.86 -1.95
CA ASP A 65 9.91 -0.58 -1.66
C ASP A 65 11.05 -1.10 -0.78
N GLU A 66 12.24 -0.52 -0.88
CA GLU A 66 13.45 -0.92 -0.15
C GLU A 66 13.61 -0.18 1.19
N LEU A 67 12.53 0.40 1.74
CA LEU A 67 12.58 0.96 3.09
C LEU A 67 12.93 -0.12 4.12
N ASP A 68 13.84 0.21 5.04
CA ASP A 68 14.26 -0.69 6.11
C ASP A 68 14.20 -0.01 7.48
N LEU A 69 12.98 0.09 8.01
CA LEU A 69 12.70 0.74 9.30
C LEU A 69 13.14 -0.10 10.51
N GLY A 70 13.48 -1.38 10.31
CA GLY A 70 14.05 -2.24 11.33
C GLY A 70 15.55 -2.47 11.19
N SER A 71 16.23 -1.76 10.26
CA SER A 71 17.66 -1.96 10.00
C SER A 71 18.48 -1.95 11.27
N LEU A 72 19.30 -2.98 11.49
CA LEU A 72 20.18 -3.05 12.66
C LEU A 72 21.33 -2.02 12.61
N GLN A 73 21.49 -1.32 11.48
CA GLN A 73 22.44 -0.23 11.30
C GLN A 73 21.76 1.12 11.56
N PRO A 74 22.08 1.84 12.66
CA PRO A 74 21.34 3.03 13.06
C PRO A 74 21.31 4.16 12.02
N SER A 75 22.43 4.42 11.33
CA SER A 75 22.50 5.48 10.30
C SER A 75 21.67 5.16 9.06
N VAL A 76 21.63 3.89 8.65
CA VAL A 76 20.78 3.41 7.54
C VAL A 76 19.32 3.61 7.94
N ARG A 77 18.92 3.06 9.09
CA ARG A 77 17.56 3.17 9.64
C ARG A 77 17.09 4.63 9.73
N GLN A 78 17.97 5.52 10.19
CA GLN A 78 17.67 6.95 10.32
C GLN A 78 17.34 7.59 8.96
N GLY A 79 18.06 7.27 7.89
CA GLY A 79 17.76 7.79 6.55
C GLY A 79 16.39 7.32 6.02
N HIS A 80 16.04 6.06 6.24
CA HIS A 80 14.72 5.52 5.89
C HIS A 80 13.60 6.19 6.70
N LEU A 81 13.83 6.39 7.99
CA LEU A 81 12.91 7.06 8.90
C LEU A 81 12.64 8.51 8.47
N GLU A 82 13.68 9.28 8.16
CA GLU A 82 13.56 10.67 7.68
C GLU A 82 12.76 10.76 6.38
N ARG A 83 12.96 9.82 5.45
CA ARG A 83 12.19 9.76 4.20
C ARG A 83 10.70 9.50 4.46
N CYS A 84 10.36 8.64 5.42
CA CYS A 84 8.97 8.41 5.82
C CYS A 84 8.35 9.65 6.47
N GLU A 85 9.08 10.35 7.32
CA GLU A 85 8.61 11.59 7.95
C GLU A 85 8.38 12.72 6.93
N GLU A 86 9.25 12.83 5.92
CA GLU A 86 9.08 13.74 4.80
C GLU A 86 7.77 13.44 4.05
N ALA A 87 7.53 12.16 3.72
CA ALA A 87 6.32 11.72 3.05
C ALA A 87 5.06 12.03 3.88
N LEU A 88 5.06 11.74 5.19
CA LEU A 88 3.94 12.07 6.09
C LEU A 88 3.65 13.57 6.11
N ARG A 89 4.69 14.40 6.29
CA ARG A 89 4.53 15.86 6.33
C ARG A 89 4.08 16.42 4.99
N TRP A 90 4.56 15.87 3.88
CA TRP A 90 4.11 16.25 2.55
C TRP A 90 2.65 15.84 2.36
N GLY A 91 2.30 14.59 2.67
CA GLY A 91 0.96 14.03 2.51
C GLY A 91 -0.10 14.83 3.28
N SER A 92 0.21 15.23 4.51
CA SER A 92 -0.72 16.01 5.35
C SER A 92 -1.10 17.34 4.73
N ARG A 93 -0.16 18.00 4.05
CA ARG A 93 -0.40 19.28 3.35
C ARG A 93 -1.16 19.12 2.03
N HIS A 94 -1.23 17.90 1.50
CA HIS A 94 -1.68 17.62 0.14
C HIS A 94 -2.80 16.59 0.05
N GLY A 95 -3.54 16.38 1.14
CA GLY A 95 -4.74 15.54 1.13
C GLY A 95 -4.46 14.04 1.04
N ALA A 96 -3.24 13.60 1.39
CA ALA A 96 -2.97 12.19 1.58
C ALA A 96 -3.63 11.72 2.88
N PHE A 97 -4.39 10.63 2.82
CA PHE A 97 -5.05 10.07 4.00
C PHE A 97 -4.35 8.84 4.55
N LEU A 98 -3.44 8.26 3.76
CA LEU A 98 -2.76 7.01 4.06
C LEU A 98 -1.40 6.98 3.37
N ILE A 99 -0.40 6.42 4.06
CA ILE A 99 0.84 5.93 3.48
C ILE A 99 0.87 4.41 3.58
N ASN A 100 1.42 3.76 2.56
CA ASN A 100 1.54 2.32 2.43
C ASN A 100 3.02 1.96 2.29
N LEU A 101 3.48 0.90 2.94
CA LEU A 101 4.87 0.45 2.87
C LEU A 101 4.99 -1.05 3.04
N HIS A 102 6.13 -1.60 2.63
CA HIS A 102 6.47 -3.00 2.85
C HIS A 102 7.29 -3.17 4.13
N LEU A 103 7.12 -4.30 4.82
CA LEU A 103 8.11 -4.78 5.79
C LEU A 103 9.00 -5.83 5.12
N ASN A 104 10.25 -5.43 4.86
CA ASN A 104 11.23 -6.31 4.23
C ASN A 104 11.88 -7.26 5.24
N PRO A 105 12.17 -8.53 4.86
CA PRO A 105 12.79 -9.52 5.74
C PRO A 105 14.30 -9.31 5.98
N GLY A 106 14.87 -8.25 5.41
CA GLY A 106 16.29 -7.95 5.46
C GLY A 106 17.11 -8.88 4.59
N VAL A 107 18.39 -9.05 4.93
CA VAL A 107 19.30 -9.95 4.20
C VAL A 107 19.35 -11.34 4.84
N TYR A 108 19.71 -12.35 4.05
CA TYR A 108 19.99 -13.70 4.52
C TYR A 108 21.39 -14.18 4.12
N PHE A 109 21.92 -15.10 4.91
CA PHE A 109 23.14 -15.84 4.58
C PHE A 109 22.76 -17.25 4.11
N THR A 110 23.36 -17.68 3.00
CA THR A 110 23.23 -19.07 2.51
C THR A 110 24.31 -19.93 3.16
N LEU A 111 23.89 -20.87 3.99
CA LEU A 111 24.71 -21.95 4.52
C LEU A 111 24.59 -23.18 3.61
N PRO A 112 25.48 -24.20 3.72
CA PRO A 112 25.42 -25.39 2.87
C PRO A 112 24.07 -26.12 2.87
N ASP A 113 23.32 -26.07 3.97
CA ASP A 113 22.08 -26.81 4.20
C ASP A 113 20.81 -25.94 4.26
N ARG A 114 20.96 -24.61 4.47
CA ARG A 114 19.82 -23.71 4.70
C ARG A 114 20.15 -22.24 4.46
N LYS A 115 19.11 -21.41 4.40
CA LYS A 115 19.23 -19.95 4.51
C LYS A 115 18.94 -19.51 5.94
N VAL A 116 19.64 -18.49 6.41
CA VAL A 116 19.42 -17.88 7.73
C VAL A 116 19.21 -16.38 7.54
N TRP A 117 18.01 -15.89 7.85
CA TRP A 117 17.72 -14.46 7.84
C TRP A 117 18.40 -13.77 9.02
N VAL A 118 19.00 -12.61 8.78
CA VAL A 118 19.64 -11.84 9.85
C VAL A 118 18.60 -11.40 10.87
N TYR A 119 17.44 -10.90 10.42
CA TYR A 119 16.37 -10.47 11.33
C TYR A 119 15.74 -11.62 12.10
N GLU A 120 15.63 -12.81 11.52
CA GLU A 120 15.21 -13.98 12.28
C GLU A 120 16.24 -14.37 13.35
N ARG A 121 17.54 -14.25 13.04
CA ARG A 121 18.62 -14.60 13.96
C ARG A 121 18.75 -13.62 15.13
N TYR A 122 18.48 -12.34 14.89
CA TYR A 122 18.56 -11.21 15.81
C TYR A 122 17.19 -10.54 15.97
N LEU A 123 16.19 -11.38 16.29
CA LEU A 123 14.78 -10.97 16.26
C LEU A 123 14.46 -9.89 17.28
N ASP A 124 15.02 -9.98 18.48
CA ASP A 124 14.75 -9.01 19.55
C ASP A 124 15.31 -7.63 19.17
N GLU A 125 16.53 -7.57 18.65
CA GLU A 125 17.17 -6.33 18.19
C GLU A 125 16.45 -5.72 16.97
N TYR A 126 15.96 -6.57 16.06
CA TYR A 126 15.15 -6.15 14.92
C TYR A 126 13.82 -5.56 15.38
N ILE A 127 13.08 -6.26 16.26
CA ILE A 127 11.80 -5.80 16.79
C ILE A 127 11.98 -4.51 17.59
N GLU A 128 13.02 -4.38 18.42
CA GLU A 128 13.32 -3.13 19.14
C GLU A 128 13.57 -1.97 18.17
N SER A 129 14.40 -2.20 17.14
CA SER A 129 14.70 -1.20 16.11
C SER A 129 13.45 -0.78 15.34
N LEU A 130 12.61 -1.75 14.96
CA LEU A 130 11.37 -1.54 14.23
C LEU A 130 10.37 -0.75 15.07
N ASN A 131 10.17 -1.13 16.33
CA ASN A 131 9.27 -0.43 17.26
C ASN A 131 9.73 1.00 17.54
N GLY A 132 11.04 1.25 17.64
CA GLY A 132 11.56 2.62 17.76
C GLY A 132 11.20 3.49 16.56
N SER A 133 11.38 2.98 15.34
CA SER A 133 11.01 3.67 14.10
C SER A 133 9.51 3.90 14.00
N PHE A 134 8.71 2.84 14.17
CA PHE A 134 7.26 2.92 14.07
C PHE A 134 6.63 3.73 15.18
N GLY A 135 7.13 3.71 16.41
CA GLY A 135 6.62 4.55 17.49
C GLY A 135 6.74 6.05 17.16
N ARG A 136 7.84 6.45 16.53
CA ARG A 136 8.04 7.82 16.04
C ARG A 136 7.12 8.16 14.86
N LEU A 137 7.04 7.28 13.87
CA LEU A 137 6.19 7.48 12.68
C LEU A 137 4.70 7.48 13.03
N SER A 138 4.27 6.55 13.88
CA SER A 138 2.91 6.44 14.42
C SER A 138 2.50 7.73 15.12
N SER A 139 3.32 8.25 16.04
CA SER A 139 3.04 9.50 16.73
C SER A 139 2.91 10.69 15.77
N LEU A 140 3.79 10.77 14.76
CA LEU A 140 3.71 11.81 13.75
C LEU A 140 2.45 11.67 12.89
N ALA A 141 2.18 10.46 12.38
CA ALA A 141 1.03 10.17 11.53
C ALA A 141 -0.29 10.47 12.24
N ASP A 142 -0.40 10.10 13.51
CA ASP A 142 -1.56 10.39 14.37
C ASP A 142 -1.79 11.91 14.49
N SER A 143 -0.74 12.68 14.78
CA SER A 143 -0.82 14.15 14.86
C SER A 143 -1.21 14.82 13.53
N LEU A 144 -0.97 14.15 12.40
CA LEU A 144 -1.26 14.62 11.05
C LEU A 144 -2.58 14.09 10.49
N GLY A 145 -3.25 13.17 11.21
CA GLY A 145 -4.47 12.50 10.73
C GLY A 145 -4.25 11.57 9.54
N ILE A 146 -3.05 10.99 9.41
CA ILE A 146 -2.67 10.06 8.34
C ILE A 146 -2.54 8.65 8.92
N ARG A 147 -2.96 7.65 8.16
CA ARG A 147 -2.74 6.24 8.50
C ARG A 147 -1.46 5.69 7.87
N ILE A 148 -0.80 4.78 8.56
CA ILE A 148 0.30 3.97 8.05
C ILE A 148 -0.23 2.56 7.88
N CYS A 149 -0.16 2.03 6.66
CA CYS A 149 -0.48 0.64 6.37
C CYS A 149 0.79 -0.12 6.00
N VAL A 150 0.95 -1.30 6.60
CA VAL A 150 1.94 -2.28 6.20
C VAL A 150 1.30 -3.28 5.26
N GLU A 151 1.84 -3.39 4.05
CA GLU A 151 1.36 -4.27 3.01
C GLU A 151 1.97 -5.68 3.11
N ASN A 152 1.17 -6.70 2.81
CA ASN A 152 1.67 -8.05 2.59
C ASN A 152 2.24 -8.19 1.18
N THR A 153 3.45 -8.74 1.07
CA THR A 153 4.15 -8.95 -0.21
C THR A 153 4.69 -10.37 -0.35
N GLY A 154 4.12 -11.32 0.39
CA GLY A 154 4.62 -12.68 0.58
C GLY A 154 5.51 -12.86 1.82
N HIS A 155 5.94 -11.77 2.44
CA HIS A 155 6.86 -11.79 3.58
C HIS A 155 6.22 -12.27 4.89
N PHE A 156 4.92 -12.09 5.08
CA PHE A 156 4.19 -12.63 6.24
C PHE A 156 4.03 -14.15 6.17
N SER A 157 4.43 -14.81 5.09
CA SER A 157 4.61 -16.28 5.11
C SER A 157 5.77 -16.73 6.03
N LEU A 158 6.66 -15.80 6.41
CA LEU A 158 7.76 -16.04 7.35
C LEU A 158 7.31 -15.74 8.80
N PRO A 159 7.43 -16.69 9.75
CA PRO A 159 6.95 -16.51 11.12
C PRO A 159 7.54 -15.30 11.85
N PHE A 160 8.82 -14.98 11.62
CA PHE A 160 9.46 -13.83 12.27
C PHE A 160 8.94 -12.48 11.73
N MET A 161 8.48 -12.44 10.48
CA MET A 161 7.86 -11.24 9.89
C MET A 161 6.46 -11.01 10.43
N ARG A 162 5.68 -12.08 10.69
CA ARG A 162 4.38 -11.96 11.41
C ARG A 162 4.58 -11.35 12.78
N LYS A 163 5.54 -11.88 13.57
CA LYS A 163 5.88 -11.33 14.89
C LYS A 163 6.29 -9.86 14.83
N ALA A 164 7.06 -9.48 13.83
CA ALA A 164 7.49 -8.11 13.64
C ALA A 164 6.32 -7.18 13.30
N ALA A 165 5.44 -7.59 12.38
CA ALA A 165 4.22 -6.86 12.07
C ALA A 165 3.31 -6.74 13.30
N GLU A 166 3.04 -7.84 14.01
CA GLU A 166 2.24 -7.84 15.25
C GLU A 166 2.79 -6.86 16.29
N SER A 167 4.11 -6.75 16.42
CA SER A 167 4.73 -5.87 17.42
C SER A 167 4.40 -4.38 17.24
N ILE A 168 4.02 -3.95 16.01
CA ILE A 168 3.72 -2.56 15.69
C ILE A 168 2.23 -2.27 15.49
N LEU A 169 1.36 -3.29 15.42
CA LEU A 169 -0.08 -3.12 15.10
C LEU A 169 -0.92 -2.50 16.23
N ASP A 170 -0.39 -2.49 17.45
CA ASP A 170 -1.03 -1.80 18.59
C ASP A 170 -0.72 -0.30 18.64
N LEU A 171 0.20 0.18 17.78
CA LEU A 171 0.52 1.60 17.71
C LEU A 171 -0.63 2.39 17.04
N PRO A 172 -0.92 3.62 17.51
CA PRO A 172 -1.95 4.44 16.91
C PRO A 172 -1.64 4.75 15.44
N SER A 173 -2.67 4.84 14.61
CA SER A 173 -2.53 5.12 13.18
C SER A 173 -1.66 4.13 12.39
N VAL A 174 -1.38 2.93 12.93
CA VAL A 174 -0.71 1.82 12.22
C VAL A 174 -1.71 0.67 11.99
N GLY A 175 -1.76 0.17 10.76
CA GLY A 175 -2.61 -0.94 10.36
C GLY A 175 -2.00 -1.69 9.17
N LEU A 176 -2.84 -2.45 8.47
CA LEU A 176 -2.45 -3.32 7.37
C LEU A 176 -3.06 -2.86 6.04
N CYS A 177 -2.33 -3.08 4.96
CA CYS A 177 -2.84 -3.13 3.59
C CYS A 177 -2.86 -4.59 3.13
N TRP A 178 -3.97 -5.04 2.58
CA TRP A 178 -4.07 -6.36 1.98
C TRP A 178 -3.92 -6.27 0.47
N ASP A 179 -2.75 -6.66 -0.04
CA ASP A 179 -2.58 -7.00 -1.44
C ASP A 179 -3.04 -8.44 -1.69
N ILE A 180 -4.21 -8.56 -2.33
CA ILE A 180 -4.83 -9.86 -2.58
C ILE A 180 -4.15 -10.63 -3.72
N GLY A 181 -3.51 -9.93 -4.65
CA GLY A 181 -2.85 -10.56 -5.79
C GLY A 181 -1.50 -11.15 -5.42
N HIS A 182 -0.73 -10.45 -4.59
CA HIS A 182 0.48 -10.97 -3.94
C HIS A 182 0.18 -12.17 -3.04
N ASP A 183 -0.89 -12.10 -2.25
CA ASP A 183 -1.32 -13.23 -1.43
C ASP A 183 -1.70 -14.44 -2.30
N GLY A 184 -2.49 -14.21 -3.37
CA GLY A 184 -2.81 -15.21 -4.39
C GLY A 184 -1.58 -15.88 -4.98
N ARG A 185 -0.62 -15.08 -5.45
CA ARG A 185 0.67 -15.55 -6.00
C ARG A 185 1.50 -16.33 -4.98
N SER A 186 1.40 -16.00 -3.70
CA SER A 186 2.11 -16.71 -2.62
C SER A 186 1.48 -18.06 -2.26
N GLY A 187 0.29 -18.35 -2.80
CA GLY A 187 -0.53 -19.51 -2.48
C GLY A 187 -1.42 -19.30 -1.25
N LEU A 188 -1.90 -18.06 -1.05
CA LEU A 188 -2.75 -17.63 0.07
C LEU A 188 -2.13 -17.92 1.44
N LYS A 189 -0.80 -17.78 1.54
CA LYS A 189 -0.04 -18.10 2.76
C LYS A 189 -0.09 -16.98 3.79
N GLU A 190 -0.63 -15.82 3.44
CA GLU A 190 -0.75 -14.67 4.32
C GLU A 190 -2.22 -14.41 4.72
N GLU A 191 -3.17 -15.01 4.00
CA GLU A 191 -4.61 -14.83 4.24
C GLU A 191 -5.02 -15.08 5.69
N ASP A 192 -4.49 -16.11 6.35
CA ASP A 192 -4.82 -16.41 7.75
C ASP A 192 -4.39 -15.28 8.70
N PHE A 193 -3.21 -14.69 8.45
CA PHE A 193 -2.70 -13.55 9.20
C PHE A 193 -3.55 -12.29 8.97
N MET A 194 -3.96 -12.04 7.72
CA MET A 194 -4.79 -10.89 7.38
C MET A 194 -6.20 -11.02 7.98
N LEU A 195 -6.77 -12.22 7.95
CA LEU A 195 -8.08 -12.50 8.55
C LEU A 195 -8.05 -12.42 10.09
N SER A 196 -6.95 -12.84 10.75
CA SER A 196 -6.85 -12.74 12.20
C SER A 196 -6.70 -11.30 12.70
N HIS A 197 -6.36 -10.36 11.81
CA HIS A 197 -6.20 -8.93 12.09
C HIS A 197 -7.13 -8.07 11.23
N LEU A 198 -8.28 -8.59 10.80
CA LEU A 198 -9.15 -7.95 9.82
C LEU A 198 -9.62 -6.55 10.25
N ASP A 199 -9.76 -6.30 11.56
CA ASP A 199 -10.10 -4.99 12.13
C ASP A 199 -8.98 -3.94 12.00
N ARG A 200 -7.75 -4.39 11.72
CA ARG A 200 -6.58 -3.57 11.43
C ARG A 200 -6.28 -3.45 9.93
N VAL A 201 -7.00 -4.16 9.07
CA VAL A 201 -6.86 -4.02 7.61
C VAL A 201 -7.68 -2.83 7.15
N TRP A 202 -7.02 -1.76 6.71
CA TRP A 202 -7.67 -0.49 6.34
C TRP A 202 -7.61 -0.18 4.85
N HIS A 203 -6.73 -0.86 4.14
CA HIS A 203 -6.50 -0.66 2.72
C HIS A 203 -6.36 -2.00 2.01
N MET A 204 -6.74 -2.03 0.74
CA MET A 204 -6.64 -3.21 -0.10
C MET A 204 -6.06 -2.81 -1.44
N HIS A 205 -4.99 -3.48 -1.84
CA HIS A 205 -4.50 -3.48 -3.21
C HIS A 205 -5.20 -4.62 -3.93
N PHE A 206 -6.01 -4.25 -4.92
CA PHE A 206 -7.02 -5.09 -5.53
C PHE A 206 -6.70 -5.34 -7.00
N HIS A 207 -6.16 -6.52 -7.24
CA HIS A 207 -5.87 -7.06 -8.56
C HIS A 207 -5.98 -8.58 -8.50
N ASP A 208 -6.17 -9.18 -9.67
CA ASP A 208 -6.35 -10.62 -9.78
C ASP A 208 -5.01 -11.34 -10.02
N TRP A 209 -5.05 -12.66 -9.92
CA TRP A 209 -3.92 -13.54 -10.19
C TRP A 209 -4.38 -14.74 -11.01
N ASP A 210 -3.70 -15.06 -12.11
CA ASP A 210 -4.12 -16.06 -13.11
C ASP A 210 -3.35 -17.40 -13.05
N GLY A 211 -2.72 -17.70 -11.92
CA GLY A 211 -1.82 -18.84 -11.79
C GLY A 211 -0.38 -18.57 -12.24
N LYS A 212 -0.12 -17.47 -12.96
CA LYS A 212 1.20 -17.14 -13.52
C LYS A 212 1.72 -15.79 -13.06
N SER A 213 0.89 -14.76 -13.12
CA SER A 213 1.24 -13.39 -12.77
C SER A 213 0.16 -12.80 -11.89
N ASP A 214 0.57 -12.03 -10.89
CA ASP A 214 -0.30 -11.07 -10.22
C ASP A 214 -0.53 -9.85 -11.13
N HIS A 215 -1.24 -8.84 -10.63
CA HIS A 215 -1.60 -7.60 -11.32
C HIS A 215 -2.50 -7.82 -12.55
N GLN A 216 -3.31 -8.87 -12.54
CA GLN A 216 -4.30 -9.13 -13.57
C GLN A 216 -5.55 -8.29 -13.33
N ILE A 217 -6.33 -8.11 -14.40
CA ILE A 217 -7.60 -7.40 -14.32
C ILE A 217 -8.53 -8.17 -13.36
N PRO A 218 -9.16 -7.50 -12.37
CA PRO A 218 -10.16 -8.15 -11.51
C PRO A 218 -11.18 -8.97 -12.30
N TYR A 219 -11.50 -10.16 -11.81
CA TYR A 219 -12.41 -11.14 -12.45
C TYR A 219 -11.88 -11.79 -13.72
N THR A 220 -10.57 -11.78 -13.95
CA THR A 220 -9.95 -12.48 -15.08
C THR A 220 -8.98 -13.57 -14.66
N GLY A 221 -8.67 -13.65 -13.36
CA GLY A 221 -7.89 -14.71 -12.74
C GLY A 221 -8.73 -15.60 -11.82
N ASP A 222 -8.07 -16.14 -10.81
CA ASP A 222 -8.58 -17.21 -9.95
C ASP A 222 -9.01 -16.73 -8.54
N LEU A 223 -8.84 -15.45 -8.21
CA LEU A 223 -9.23 -14.93 -6.89
C LEU A 223 -10.75 -14.71 -6.76
N ASP A 224 -11.29 -14.98 -5.57
CA ASP A 224 -12.68 -14.65 -5.20
C ASP A 224 -12.82 -13.13 -4.96
N CYS A 225 -12.82 -12.37 -6.05
CA CYS A 225 -12.95 -10.92 -6.07
C CYS A 225 -14.16 -10.43 -5.26
N ASP A 226 -15.30 -11.14 -5.33
CA ASP A 226 -16.51 -10.77 -4.60
C ASP A 226 -16.32 -10.90 -3.08
N ARG A 227 -15.63 -11.95 -2.62
CA ARG A 227 -15.28 -12.12 -1.19
C ARG A 227 -14.43 -10.97 -0.68
N TYR A 228 -13.36 -10.60 -1.38
CA TYR A 228 -12.48 -9.52 -0.95
C TYR A 228 -13.18 -8.16 -0.96
N LEU A 229 -14.01 -7.88 -1.96
CA LEU A 229 -14.82 -6.65 -1.98
C LEU A 229 -15.87 -6.61 -0.86
N ARG A 230 -16.43 -7.76 -0.44
CA ARG A 230 -17.27 -7.83 0.77
C ARG A 230 -16.48 -7.46 2.02
N PHE A 231 -15.28 -8.03 2.20
CA PHE A 231 -14.41 -7.66 3.32
C PHE A 231 -14.08 -6.17 3.33
N ALA A 232 -13.72 -5.61 2.16
CA ALA A 232 -13.43 -4.19 2.03
C ALA A 232 -14.62 -3.31 2.43
N ARG A 233 -15.83 -3.69 2.01
CA ARG A 233 -17.05 -2.93 2.34
C ARG A 233 -17.41 -3.02 3.82
N GLU A 234 -17.36 -4.22 4.39
CA GLU A 234 -17.77 -4.49 5.78
C GLU A 234 -16.81 -3.88 6.80
N ASN A 235 -15.53 -3.77 6.45
CA ASN A 235 -14.49 -3.19 7.32
C ASN A 235 -14.11 -1.75 6.93
N GLY A 236 -14.81 -1.14 5.96
CA GLY A 236 -14.58 0.25 5.56
C GLY A 236 -13.19 0.51 4.95
N MET A 237 -12.64 -0.46 4.25
CA MET A 237 -11.33 -0.35 3.60
C MET A 237 -11.39 0.57 2.37
N SER A 238 -10.32 1.30 2.10
CA SER A 238 -10.04 1.88 0.78
C SER A 238 -9.54 0.79 -0.16
N VAL A 239 -9.94 0.83 -1.43
CA VAL A 239 -9.59 -0.18 -2.44
C VAL A 239 -8.82 0.47 -3.59
N LEU A 240 -7.58 0.05 -3.81
CA LEU A 240 -6.77 0.47 -4.95
C LEU A 240 -6.89 -0.58 -6.06
N VAL A 241 -7.41 -0.22 -7.22
CA VAL A 241 -7.46 -1.13 -8.39
C VAL A 241 -6.08 -1.13 -9.04
N GLU A 242 -5.22 -2.05 -8.62
CA GLU A 242 -3.78 -1.97 -8.88
C GLU A 242 -3.34 -2.79 -10.11
N VAL A 243 -3.60 -2.25 -11.30
CA VAL A 243 -3.12 -2.81 -12.58
C VAL A 243 -2.21 -1.82 -13.29
N LYS A 244 -1.22 -2.31 -14.04
CA LYS A 244 -0.01 -1.52 -14.37
C LYS A 244 -0.07 -0.70 -15.67
N THR A 245 -1.19 -0.69 -16.39
CA THR A 245 -1.34 0.09 -17.64
C THR A 245 -2.68 0.82 -17.68
N GLU A 246 -2.74 1.94 -18.42
CA GLU A 246 -3.98 2.71 -18.57
C GLU A 246 -5.11 1.84 -19.17
N GLY A 247 -4.81 1.07 -20.21
CA GLY A 247 -5.78 0.16 -20.84
C GLY A 247 -6.31 -0.89 -19.86
N SER A 248 -5.43 -1.46 -19.04
CA SER A 248 -5.83 -2.40 -17.98
C SER A 248 -6.69 -1.72 -16.91
N VAL A 249 -6.32 -0.50 -16.47
CA VAL A 249 -7.09 0.26 -15.47
C VAL A 249 -8.51 0.53 -15.98
N ARG A 250 -8.65 1.02 -17.21
CA ARG A 250 -9.96 1.27 -17.83
C ARG A 250 -10.78 -0.01 -17.93
N SER A 251 -10.14 -1.13 -18.30
CA SER A 251 -10.80 -2.44 -18.41
C SER A 251 -11.26 -2.97 -17.04
N ALA A 252 -10.42 -2.84 -16.01
CA ALA A 252 -10.72 -3.23 -14.65
C ALA A 252 -11.91 -2.45 -14.08
N VAL A 253 -11.86 -1.12 -14.17
CA VAL A 253 -12.97 -0.27 -13.68
C VAL A 253 -14.26 -0.55 -14.44
N LYS A 254 -14.19 -0.78 -15.75
CA LYS A 254 -15.37 -1.19 -16.55
C LYS A 254 -15.95 -2.51 -16.05
N ALA A 255 -15.13 -3.56 -15.90
CA ALA A 255 -15.58 -4.87 -15.44
C ALA A 255 -16.20 -4.80 -14.03
N MET A 256 -15.56 -4.06 -13.11
CA MET A 256 -16.07 -3.84 -11.76
C MET A 256 -17.40 -3.06 -11.75
N ARG A 257 -17.59 -2.11 -12.67
CA ARG A 257 -18.87 -1.37 -12.82
C ARG A 257 -19.99 -2.23 -13.37
N GLU A 258 -19.72 -3.04 -14.39
CA GLU A 258 -20.71 -3.97 -14.96
C GLU A 258 -21.22 -4.98 -13.92
N ARG A 259 -20.43 -5.21 -12.87
CA ARG A 259 -20.77 -6.03 -11.70
C ARG A 259 -21.39 -5.25 -10.53
N GLY A 260 -21.50 -3.93 -10.64
CA GLY A 260 -22.04 -3.07 -9.58
C GLY A 260 -21.10 -2.90 -8.37
N CYS A 261 -19.81 -3.24 -8.50
CA CYS A 261 -18.82 -3.10 -7.42
C CYS A 261 -18.42 -1.62 -7.20
N ILE A 262 -18.24 -0.89 -8.31
CA ILE A 262 -17.93 0.54 -8.31
C ILE A 262 -19.18 1.29 -8.78
N PRO A 263 -19.59 2.38 -8.11
CA PRO A 263 -20.69 3.22 -8.58
C PRO A 263 -20.47 3.73 -10.02
N ALA A 264 -21.57 3.96 -10.74
CA ALA A 264 -21.52 4.69 -12.00
C ALA A 264 -20.92 6.09 -11.76
N SER A 265 -20.13 6.59 -12.73
CA SER A 265 -19.42 7.86 -12.57
C SER A 265 -20.39 8.98 -12.17
N ARG A 266 -20.02 9.73 -11.14
CA ARG A 266 -20.68 11.00 -10.86
C ARG A 266 -20.31 11.92 -12.02
N SER A 267 -21.29 12.40 -12.76
CA SER A 267 -21.05 13.48 -13.72
C SER A 267 -20.55 14.68 -12.91
N PHE A 268 -19.26 14.98 -12.97
CA PHE A 268 -18.76 16.24 -12.46
C PHE A 268 -19.36 17.33 -13.37
N LYS A 269 -20.27 18.13 -12.80
CA LYS A 269 -20.80 19.33 -13.46
C LYS A 269 -19.80 20.46 -13.37
#